data_AF-A0AAW2VJM8-F1
#
_entry.id   AF-A0AAW2VJM8-F1
#
_cell.length_a   1.000
_cell.length_b   1.000
_cell.length_c   1.000
_cell.angle_alpha   90.00
_cell.angle_beta   90.00
_cell.angle_gamma   90.00
#
_symmetry.space_group_name_H-M   'P 1'
#
loop_
_entity.id
_entity.type
_entity.pdbx_description
1 polymer ?
#
loop_
_entity_poly.entity_id
_entity_poly.type
_entity_poly.pdbx_seq_one_letter_code
_entity_poly.pdbx_strand_id
1 'polypeptide(L)'
;MDKADPAQKLYNKMRLWEFPDQYVVEPTDGSSGSFLAISRLDGSMSHIDEIPQCNSLRVPKIQTIYGVVGMLKLLAGKFCGFYLIIVDNTING
;
A
#
# COMPACT_ATOMS: atom_id res chain seq x y z
N MET A 1 0.21 14.79 -31.13
CA MET A 1 -0.55 13.56 -30.85
C MET A 1 0.49 12.47 -30.65
N ASP A 2 1.06 12.43 -29.45
CA ASP A 2 2.16 11.52 -29.12
C ASP A 2 1.61 10.12 -28.92
N LYS A 3 2.25 9.17 -29.60
CA LYS A 3 1.92 7.75 -29.52
C LYS A 3 2.20 7.29 -28.10
N ALA A 4 1.15 7.06 -27.32
CA ALA A 4 1.27 6.30 -26.08
C ALA A 4 1.66 4.86 -26.46
N ASP A 5 2.90 4.51 -26.16
CA ASP A 5 3.39 3.15 -26.26
C ASP A 5 2.56 2.27 -25.30
N PRO A 6 1.84 1.24 -25.78
CA PRO A 6 0.98 0.42 -24.92
C PRO A 6 1.78 -0.37 -23.85
N ALA A 7 3.12 -0.37 -23.93
CA ALA A 7 4.00 -0.95 -22.92
C ALA A 7 4.30 -0.04 -21.71
N GLN A 8 3.90 1.25 -21.74
CA GLN A 8 4.42 2.25 -20.79
C GLN A 8 3.56 2.57 -19.55
N LYS A 9 2.46 1.86 -19.25
CA LYS A 9 1.61 2.25 -18.09
C LYS A 9 1.08 1.12 -17.22
N LEU A 10 1.88 0.09 -16.99
CA LEU A 10 1.62 -0.95 -15.98
C LEU A 10 2.47 -0.83 -14.71
N TYR A 11 3.35 0.17 -14.63
CA TYR A 11 4.15 0.45 -13.43
C TYR A 11 3.78 1.79 -12.82
N ASN A 12 2.53 1.92 -12.37
CA ASN A 12 2.17 3.03 -11.51
C ASN A 12 2.81 2.77 -10.13
N LYS A 13 3.92 3.45 -9.85
CA LYS A 13 4.59 3.36 -8.55
C LYS A 13 3.67 3.95 -7.48
N MET A 14 3.58 3.28 -6.35
CA MET A 14 2.86 3.72 -5.17
C MET A 14 3.81 3.70 -3.97
N ARG A 15 3.52 4.51 -2.97
CA ARG A 15 4.19 4.53 -1.68
C ARG A 15 3.35 3.81 -0.65
N LEU A 16 3.89 2.74 -0.10
CA LEU A 16 3.33 2.05 1.04
C LEU A 16 3.93 2.63 2.32
N TRP A 17 3.07 3.12 3.19
CA TRP A 17 3.37 3.56 4.54
C TRP A 17 2.91 2.47 5.51
N GLU A 18 3.84 1.84 6.21
CA GLU A 18 3.54 0.85 7.23
C GLU A 18 3.53 1.50 8.62
N PHE A 19 2.33 1.63 9.19
CA PHE A 19 2.09 2.01 10.57
C PHE A 19 1.88 0.77 11.44
N PRO A 20 2.00 0.89 12.78
CA PRO A 20 1.77 -0.24 13.69
C PRO A 20 0.37 -0.85 13.56
N ASP A 21 -0.64 -0.01 13.31
CA ASP A 21 -2.07 -0.30 13.31
C ASP A 21 -2.68 -0.41 11.90
N GLN A 22 -2.03 0.18 10.88
CA GLN A 22 -2.57 0.23 9.52
C GLN A 22 -1.48 0.32 8.44
N TYR A 23 -1.89 0.05 7.21
CA TYR A 23 -1.12 0.34 5.99
C TYR A 23 -1.79 1.46 5.23
N VAL A 24 -1.01 2.40 4.70
CA VAL A 24 -1.54 3.47 3.82
C VAL A 24 -0.81 3.43 2.49
N VAL A 25 -1.57 3.42 1.40
CA VAL A 25 -1.03 3.37 0.03
C VAL A 25 -1.35 4.69 -0.67
N GLU A 26 -0.27 5.39 -1.01
CA GLU A 26 -0.27 6.68 -1.69
C GLU A 26 0.15 6.47 -3.16
N PRO A 27 -0.67 6.84 -4.16
CA PRO A 27 -0.24 6.82 -5.56
C PRO A 27 0.80 7.92 -5.82
N THR A 28 1.88 7.61 -6.56
CA THR A 28 2.97 8.57 -6.84
C THR A 28 2.91 9.19 -8.23
N ASP A 29 1.89 8.86 -9.03
CA ASP A 29 1.70 9.35 -10.41
C ASP A 29 1.17 10.78 -10.51
N GLY A 30 1.03 11.49 -9.39
CA GLY A 30 0.46 12.83 -9.37
C GLY A 30 -1.03 12.86 -9.67
N SER A 31 -1.70 11.71 -9.74
CA SER A 31 -3.15 11.63 -9.69
C SER A 31 -3.59 12.09 -8.30
N SER A 32 -4.52 13.05 -8.22
CA SER A 32 -5.15 13.49 -6.97
C SER A 32 -6.12 12.43 -6.41
N GLY A 33 -5.74 11.15 -6.50
CA GLY A 33 -6.51 10.03 -5.99
C GLY A 33 -6.39 9.94 -4.47
N SER A 34 -7.51 9.61 -3.82
CA SER A 34 -7.55 9.24 -2.40
C SER A 34 -6.53 8.15 -2.07
N PHE A 35 -5.94 8.20 -0.87
CA PHE A 35 -5.07 7.15 -0.36
C PHE A 35 -5.90 5.95 0.10
N LEU A 36 -5.34 4.75 -0.06
CA LEU A 36 -5.97 3.53 0.42
C LEU A 36 -5.41 3.19 1.81
N ALA A 37 -6.26 3.25 2.83
CA ALA A 37 -5.94 2.86 4.20
C ALA A 37 -6.49 1.47 4.51
N ILE A 38 -5.66 0.64 5.14
CA ILE A 38 -5.96 -0.77 5.40
C ILE A 38 -5.63 -1.08 6.87
N SER A 39 -6.65 -1.39 7.64
CA SER A 39 -6.52 -1.71 9.07
C SER A 39 -5.87 -3.09 9.26
N ARG A 40 -4.88 -3.18 10.14
CA ARG A 40 -4.25 -4.46 10.53
C ARG A 40 -5.09 -5.22 11.57
N LEU A 41 -6.07 -4.57 12.19
CA LEU A 41 -6.92 -5.16 13.22
C LEU A 41 -8.00 -6.08 12.64
N ASP A 42 -8.61 -5.65 11.54
CA ASP A 42 -9.77 -6.31 10.93
C ASP A 42 -9.66 -6.50 9.41
N GLY A 43 -8.62 -5.96 8.77
CA GLY A 43 -8.44 -6.01 7.33
C GLY A 43 -9.38 -5.09 6.54
N SER A 44 -10.09 -4.18 7.22
CA SER A 44 -10.96 -3.21 6.55
C SER A 44 -10.16 -2.26 5.66
N MET A 45 -10.74 -1.93 4.50
CA MET A 45 -10.16 -1.05 3.49
C MET A 45 -11.01 0.21 3.37
N SER A 46 -10.37 1.36 3.44
CA SER A 46 -11.03 2.67 3.36
C SER A 46 -10.20 3.63 2.52
N HIS A 47 -10.86 4.62 1.94
CA HIS A 47 -10.21 5.69 1.20
C HIS A 47 -10.09 6.91 2.13
N ILE A 48 -8.89 7.49 2.22
CA ILE A 48 -8.60 8.67 3.04
C ILE A 48 -7.99 9.78 2.18
N ASP A 49 -8.24 11.03 2.56
CA ASP A 49 -7.76 12.20 1.83
C ASP A 49 -6.40 12.73 2.31
N GLU A 50 -6.01 12.36 3.54
CA GLU A 50 -4.75 12.80 4.17
C GLU A 50 -4.00 11.64 4.81
N ILE A 51 -2.66 11.71 4.80
CA ILE A 51 -1.82 10.71 5.47
C ILE A 51 -1.98 10.87 7.00
N PRO A 52 -2.24 9.78 7.75
CA PRO A 52 -2.35 9.82 9.20
C PRO A 52 -1.12 10.46 9.84
N GLN A 53 -1.32 11.30 10.85
CA GLN A 53 -0.23 11.99 11.53
C GLN A 53 0.79 10.99 12.09
N CYS A 54 2.04 11.14 11.65
CA CYS A 54 3.16 10.35 12.14
C CYS A 54 3.49 10.77 13.58
N ASN A 55 2.98 10.06 14.58
CA ASN A 55 3.38 10.30 15.97
C ASN A 55 4.89 9.99 16.13
N SER A 56 5.62 10.92 16.75
CA SER A 56 7.08 10.90 16.96
C SER A 56 7.64 9.63 17.65
N LEU A 57 6.79 8.72 18.11
CA LEU A 57 7.19 7.53 18.85
C LEU A 57 7.69 6.39 17.95
N ARG A 58 7.24 6.30 16.69
CA ARG A 58 7.75 5.35 15.68
C ARG A 58 7.56 5.92 14.28
N VAL A 59 8.67 6.07 13.56
CA VAL A 59 8.67 6.47 12.15
C VAL A 59 8.06 5.34 11.32
N PRO A 60 7.02 5.59 10.50
CA PRO A 60 6.44 4.58 9.62
C PRO A 60 7.47 4.16 8.59
N LYS A 61 7.49 2.86 8.26
CA LYS A 61 8.37 2.36 7.21
C LYS A 61 7.74 2.69 5.87
N ILE A 62 8.50 3.35 4.99
CA ILE A 62 8.05 3.74 3.66
C ILE A 62 8.70 2.81 2.64
N GLN A 63 7.90 2.18 1.77
CA GLN A 63 8.35 1.31 0.68
C GLN A 63 7.69 1.71 -0.64
N THR A 64 8.38 1.50 -1.76
CA THR A 64 7.77 1.65 -3.08
C THR A 64 7.15 0.33 -3.51
N ILE A 65 5.88 0.35 -3.91
CA ILE A 65 5.15 -0.81 -4.43
C ILE A 65 4.56 -0.45 -5.79
N TYR A 66 4.07 -1.45 -6.51
CA TYR A 66 3.53 -1.31 -7.88
C TYR A 66 2.06 -1.74 -7.97
N GLY A 67 1.51 -2.21 -6.86
CA GLY A 67 0.10 -2.54 -6.74
C GLY A 67 -0.21 -3.22 -5.41
N VAL A 68 -1.48 -3.12 -5.01
CA VAL A 68 -2.05 -3.92 -3.93
C VAL A 68 -2.91 -5.00 -4.56
N VAL A 69 -2.66 -6.26 -4.19
CA VAL A 69 -3.43 -7.41 -4.67
C VAL A 69 -4.62 -7.66 -3.74
N GLY A 70 -4.41 -7.53 -2.43
CA GLY A 70 -5.45 -7.73 -1.42
C GLY A 70 -4.90 -7.97 -0.02
N MET A 71 -5.78 -8.40 0.90
CA MET A 71 -5.43 -8.75 2.28
C MET A 71 -5.58 -10.27 2.49
N LEU A 72 -4.59 -10.87 3.14
CA LEU A 72 -4.62 -12.27 3.56
C LEU A 72 -4.83 -12.34 5.08
N LYS A 73 -5.91 -13.03 5.49
CA LYS A 73 -6.14 -13.37 6.89
C LYS A 73 -5.53 -14.74 7.19
N LEU A 74 -4.53 -14.78 8.06
CA LEU A 74 -3.92 -16.02 8.53
C LEU A 74 -4.39 -16.34 9.95
N LEU A 75 -4.84 -17.57 10.14
CA LEU A 75 -5.24 -18.11 11.44
C LEU A 75 -4.27 -19.23 11.85
N ALA A 76 -3.54 -19.02 12.94
CA ALA A 76 -2.60 -19.96 13.52
C ALA A 76 -2.98 -20.20 15.00
N GLY A 77 -3.88 -21.15 15.23
CA GLY A 77 -4.42 -21.42 16.58
C GLY A 77 -5.23 -20.23 17.09
N LYS A 78 -4.80 -19.62 18.21
CA LYS A 78 -5.42 -18.42 18.80
C LYS A 78 -4.92 -17.12 18.17
N PHE A 79 -3.89 -17.18 17.33
CA PHE A 79 -3.36 -16.01 16.66
C PHE A 79 -4.08 -15.82 15.32
N CYS A 80 -4.61 -14.62 15.12
CA CYS A 80 -5.17 -14.18 13.85
C CYS A 80 -4.39 -12.94 13.42
N GLY A 81 -3.83 -12.96 12.21
CA GLY A 81 -3.08 -11.85 11.64
C GLY A 81 -3.58 -11.52 10.25
N PHE A 82 -3.56 -10.23 9.90
CA PHE A 82 -3.83 -9.78 8.55
C PHE A 82 -2.53 -9.31 7.90
N TYR A 83 -2.29 -9.77 6.68
CA TYR A 83 -1.10 -9.50 5.89
C TYR A 83 -1.50 -8.86 4.57
N LEU A 84 -0.83 -7.76 4.21
CA LEU A 84 -1.05 -7.09 2.93
C LEU A 84 -0.27 -7.82 1.83
N ILE A 85 -0.95 -8.16 0.73
CA ILE A 85 -0.31 -8.70 -0.48
C ILE A 85 -0.09 -7.53 -1.45
N ILE A 86 1.18 -7.29 -1.78
CA ILE A 86 1.62 -6.24 -2.69
C ILE A 86 2.35 -6.83 -3.89
N VAL A 87 2.42 -6.04 -4.96
CA VAL A 87 3.37 -6.23 -6.06
C VAL A 87 4.56 -5.31 -5.80
N ASP A 88 5.75 -5.87 -5.65
CA ASP A 88 7.01 -5.12 -5.57
C ASP A 88 7.86 -5.40 -6.84
N ASN A 89 8.81 -4.55 -7.15
CA ASN A 89 9.82 -4.73 -8.21
C ASN A 89 11.03 -5.49 -7.68
N THR A 90 10.81 -6.62 -7.03
CA THR A 90 11.88 -7.56 -6.68
C THR A 90 12.03 -8.58 -7.80
N ILE A 91 12.34 -8.10 -9.01
CA ILE A 91 12.87 -8.93 -10.10
C ILE A 91 14.32 -8.52 -10.37
N ASN A 92 15.21 -8.74 -9.38
CA ASN A 92 16.67 -8.75 -9.49
C ASN A 92 17.20 -9.43 -8.19
N GLY A 93 17.88 -10.58 -8.17
CA GLY A 93 18.31 -11.54 -9.19
C GLY A 93 18.76 -12.83 -8.51
#